data_AF-A0A959B6V2-F1
#
_entry.id   AF-A0A959B6V2-F1
#
_cell.length_a   1.000
_cell.length_b   1.000
_cell.length_c   1.000
_cell.angle_alpha   90.00
_cell.angle_beta   90.00
_cell.angle_gamma   90.00
#
_symmetry.space_group_name_H-M   'P 1'
#
loop_
_entity.id
_entity.type
_entity.pdbx_description
1 polymer ?
#
loop_
_entity_poly.entity_id
_entity_poly.type
_entity_poly.pdbx_seq_one_letter_code
_entity_poly.pdbx_strand_id
1 'polypeptide(L)'
;MKRETTKILGGIALSFLCAVSGLQAQEVWPGDVNNNGIVNNIDVLYWALAQDSVGPSRAEVSGNWSAQPLTELWPQTFPDGLNFAYADCDGNGKVNAADLNIIRDNYWLTHGLVSPDDYFLGTVEEDPVLLLQATDPITEPGASEEVLLSLGAEGDSINNFFGIAFAVKFDTDNIQDSPGGSNQNFSFEFTPDSWVDGQGSQMAQEFFHLDDATGVA
;
A
#
# COMPACT_ATOMS: atom_id res chain seq x y z
N MET A 1 50.23 11.36 -69.38
CA MET A 1 50.26 11.23 -67.90
C MET A 1 49.17 12.15 -67.36
N LYS A 2 47.90 11.71 -67.29
CA LYS A 2 47.14 11.30 -66.07
C LYS A 2 47.26 12.37 -64.96
N ARG A 3 46.21 13.03 -64.43
CA ARG A 3 44.85 12.65 -63.99
C ARG A 3 43.99 13.93 -63.85
N GLU A 4 42.78 14.01 -64.39
CA GLU A 4 41.47 13.58 -63.81
C GLU A 4 41.01 14.45 -62.62
N THR A 5 39.94 15.22 -62.88
CA THR A 5 39.23 16.11 -61.95
C THR A 5 38.21 15.29 -61.16
N THR A 6 38.42 15.08 -59.85
CA THR A 6 37.45 14.35 -59.01
C THR A 6 36.54 15.30 -58.26
N LYS A 7 35.26 15.33 -58.66
CA LYS A 7 34.15 15.89 -57.89
C LYS A 7 33.92 15.02 -56.64
N ILE A 8 34.00 15.62 -55.46
CA ILE A 8 33.62 14.95 -54.21
C ILE A 8 32.13 15.22 -53.99
N LEU A 9 31.31 14.22 -54.28
CA LEU A 9 29.89 14.18 -53.91
C LEU A 9 29.84 13.74 -52.43
N GLY A 10 29.67 14.69 -51.52
CA GLY A 10 29.50 14.41 -50.09
C GLY A 10 28.12 13.82 -49.84
N GLY A 11 28.02 12.49 -49.79
CA GLY A 11 26.84 11.80 -49.29
C GLY A 11 26.73 11.99 -47.79
N ILE A 12 25.75 12.78 -47.35
CA ILE A 12 25.34 12.82 -45.94
C ILE A 12 24.62 11.50 -45.67
N ALA A 13 25.33 10.54 -45.08
CA ALA A 13 24.69 9.41 -44.43
C ALA A 13 23.98 9.96 -43.19
N LEU A 14 22.67 10.20 -43.31
CA LEU A 14 21.81 10.49 -42.18
C LEU A 14 21.69 9.20 -41.36
N SER A 15 22.62 9.02 -40.44
CA SER A 15 22.55 7.96 -39.44
C SER A 15 21.35 8.28 -38.55
N PHE A 16 20.23 7.60 -38.80
CA PHE A 16 19.17 7.45 -37.82
C PHE A 16 19.75 6.64 -36.66
N LEU A 17 20.38 7.33 -35.72
CA LEU A 17 20.65 6.80 -34.40
C LEU A 17 19.29 6.76 -33.72
N CYS A 18 18.54 5.69 -33.97
CA CYS A 18 17.37 5.37 -33.17
C CYS A 18 17.93 5.08 -31.78
N ALA A 19 17.98 6.11 -30.93
CA ALA A 19 18.15 5.93 -29.51
C ALA A 19 16.90 5.18 -29.05
N VAL A 20 16.98 3.84 -29.13
CA VAL A 20 16.14 2.99 -28.29
C VAL A 20 16.67 3.23 -26.89
N SER A 21 16.25 4.34 -26.28
CA SER A 21 16.14 4.43 -24.84
C SER A 21 15.42 3.15 -24.47
N GLY A 22 16.09 2.21 -23.82
CA GLY A 22 15.42 1.02 -23.33
C GLY A 22 14.22 1.52 -22.55
N LEU A 23 13.00 1.29 -23.06
CA LEU A 23 11.84 1.33 -22.19
C LEU A 23 12.18 0.29 -21.14
N GLN A 24 12.57 0.73 -19.95
CA GLN A 24 12.49 -0.18 -18.83
C GLN A 24 11.04 -0.61 -18.81
N ALA A 25 10.83 -1.92 -18.98
CA ALA A 25 9.55 -2.50 -18.66
C ALA A 25 9.24 -2.05 -17.24
N GLN A 26 8.09 -1.39 -17.06
CA GLN A 26 7.64 -1.04 -15.73
C GLN A 26 7.42 -2.37 -15.00
N GLU A 27 8.04 -2.52 -13.83
CA GLU A 27 7.89 -3.72 -13.02
C GLU A 27 6.93 -3.43 -11.89
N VAL A 28 6.08 -4.40 -11.58
CA VAL A 28 5.21 -4.40 -10.40
C VAL A 28 5.68 -5.50 -9.46
N TRP A 29 5.63 -5.23 -8.16
CA TRP A 29 5.91 -6.22 -7.12
C TRP A 29 4.60 -6.47 -6.37
N PRO A 30 4.07 -7.71 -6.38
CA PRO A 30 2.79 -8.01 -5.75
C PRO A 30 2.74 -7.56 -4.28
N GLY A 31 1.84 -6.63 -3.97
CA GLY A 31 1.66 -6.05 -2.64
C GLY A 31 2.23 -4.63 -2.45
N ASP A 32 3.22 -4.22 -3.25
CA ASP A 32 3.78 -2.85 -3.23
C ASP A 32 2.98 -1.97 -4.20
N VAL A 33 1.84 -1.48 -3.73
CA VAL A 33 0.81 -0.82 -4.53
C VAL A 33 1.20 0.63 -4.80
N ASN A 34 1.78 1.33 -3.82
CA ASN A 34 2.27 2.70 -4.03
C ASN A 34 3.66 2.73 -4.71
N ASN A 35 4.26 1.56 -4.94
CA ASN A 35 5.50 1.35 -5.67
C ASN A 35 6.68 2.11 -5.05
N ASN A 36 6.73 2.12 -3.72
CA ASN A 36 7.78 2.78 -2.95
C ASN A 36 8.94 1.82 -2.59
N GLY A 37 8.85 0.54 -2.95
CA GLY A 37 9.88 -0.46 -2.67
C GLY A 37 9.67 -1.29 -1.39
N ILE A 38 8.61 -1.08 -0.63
CA ILE A 38 8.27 -1.83 0.59
C ILE A 38 6.76 -2.07 0.69
N VAL A 39 6.35 -3.30 0.99
CA VAL A 39 4.93 -3.59 1.28
C VAL A 39 4.62 -3.22 2.74
N ASN A 40 3.67 -2.31 2.95
CA ASN A 40 3.20 -1.94 4.28
C ASN A 40 1.72 -1.50 4.30
N ASN A 41 1.27 -0.89 5.39
CA ASN A 41 -0.13 -0.49 5.60
C ASN A 41 -0.58 0.66 4.67
N ILE A 42 0.34 1.44 4.10
CA ILE A 42 0.01 2.51 3.15
C ILE A 42 -0.47 1.90 1.82
N ASP A 43 0.09 0.75 1.41
CA ASP A 43 -0.37 0.02 0.22
C ASP A 43 -1.84 -0.38 0.30
N VAL A 44 -2.33 -0.66 1.51
CA VAL A 44 -3.75 -0.98 1.74
C VAL A 44 -4.64 0.22 1.44
N LEU A 45 -4.21 1.45 1.77
CA LEU A 45 -4.97 2.66 1.44
C LEU A 45 -5.01 2.90 -0.07
N TYR A 46 -3.89 2.67 -0.76
CA TYR A 46 -3.85 2.72 -2.22
C TYR A 46 -4.73 1.63 -2.83
N TRP A 47 -4.67 0.40 -2.35
CA TRP A 47 -5.54 -0.68 -2.80
C TRP A 47 -7.02 -0.32 -2.64
N ALA A 48 -7.42 0.22 -1.49
CA ALA A 48 -8.79 0.61 -1.22
C ALA A 48 -9.28 1.68 -2.23
N LEU A 49 -8.44 2.65 -2.62
CA LEU A 49 -8.78 3.65 -3.64
C LEU A 49 -9.04 3.03 -5.02
N ALA A 50 -8.38 1.91 -5.32
CA ALA A 50 -8.53 1.19 -6.57
C ALA A 50 -9.54 0.02 -6.49
N GLN A 51 -10.17 -0.23 -5.34
CA GLN A 51 -11.07 -1.35 -5.16
C GLN A 51 -12.19 -1.38 -6.22
N ASP A 52 -12.54 -2.60 -6.67
CA ASP A 52 -13.54 -2.89 -7.70
C ASP A 52 -13.20 -2.36 -9.10
N SER A 53 -12.03 -1.77 -9.28
CA SER A 53 -11.53 -1.42 -10.61
C SER A 53 -11.13 -2.65 -11.41
N VAL A 54 -11.27 -2.55 -12.73
CA VAL A 54 -10.92 -3.60 -13.68
C VAL A 54 -10.07 -3.04 -14.81
N GLY A 55 -9.21 -3.87 -15.37
CA GLY A 55 -8.39 -3.54 -16.52
C GLY A 55 -7.77 -4.78 -17.16
N PRO A 56 -6.78 -4.60 -18.05
CA PRO A 56 -6.05 -5.72 -18.64
C PRO A 56 -5.38 -6.59 -17.59
N SER A 57 -5.51 -7.92 -17.72
CA SER A 57 -4.76 -8.89 -16.93
C SER A 57 -3.30 -8.95 -17.37
N ARG A 58 -2.39 -9.26 -16.44
CA ARG A 58 -0.98 -9.56 -16.74
C ARG A 58 -0.87 -10.87 -17.53
N ALA A 59 0.20 -10.99 -18.33
CA ALA A 59 0.48 -12.21 -19.10
C ALA A 59 0.70 -13.43 -18.18
N GLU A 60 1.35 -13.19 -17.04
CA GLU A 60 1.55 -14.16 -15.97
C GLU A 60 0.80 -13.65 -14.74
N VAL A 61 -0.20 -14.41 -14.28
CA VAL A 61 -0.98 -14.09 -13.08
C VAL A 61 -0.32 -14.79 -11.89
N SER A 62 0.17 -14.01 -10.94
CA SER A 62 0.83 -14.52 -9.72
C SER A 62 0.86 -13.46 -8.63
N GLY A 63 0.58 -13.85 -7.38
CA GLY A 63 0.81 -13.04 -6.19
C GLY A 63 2.17 -13.25 -5.52
N ASN A 64 3.04 -14.11 -6.10
CA ASN A 64 4.33 -14.43 -5.48
C ASN A 64 5.26 -13.22 -5.52
N TRP A 65 6.03 -13.02 -4.45
CA TRP A 65 7.04 -11.97 -4.34
C TRP A 65 8.16 -12.09 -5.39
N SER A 66 7.93 -11.50 -6.55
CA SER A 66 8.85 -11.44 -7.68
C SER A 66 8.42 -10.31 -8.62
N ALA A 67 9.38 -9.63 -9.24
CA ALA A 67 9.10 -8.61 -10.24
C ALA A 67 8.29 -9.18 -11.41
N GLN A 68 7.22 -8.50 -11.78
CA GLN A 68 6.40 -8.85 -12.93
C GLN A 68 6.31 -7.69 -13.92
N PRO A 69 6.41 -7.97 -15.23
CA PRO A 69 6.34 -6.91 -16.24
C PRO A 69 4.91 -6.35 -16.35
N LEU A 70 4.80 -5.04 -16.30
CA LEU A 70 3.58 -4.30 -16.63
C LEU A 70 3.66 -3.85 -18.09
N THR A 71 3.01 -4.60 -18.97
CA THR A 71 3.01 -4.35 -20.41
C THR A 71 1.85 -3.49 -20.89
N GLU A 72 0.77 -3.43 -20.11
CA GLU A 72 -0.45 -2.69 -20.44
C GLU A 72 -0.89 -1.86 -19.23
N LEU A 73 -1.18 -0.58 -19.46
CA LEU A 73 -1.67 0.33 -18.43
C LEU A 73 -3.20 0.27 -18.37
N TRP A 74 -3.74 0.42 -17.16
CA TRP A 74 -5.17 0.59 -16.98
C TRP A 74 -5.59 2.03 -17.31
N PRO A 75 -6.86 2.28 -17.67
CA PRO A 75 -7.36 3.65 -17.90
C PRO A 75 -7.31 4.55 -16.66
N GLN A 76 -7.30 3.97 -15.46
CA GLN A 76 -7.34 4.69 -14.19
C GLN A 76 -5.94 4.89 -13.57
N THR A 77 -5.80 5.98 -12.82
CA THR A 77 -4.59 6.37 -12.10
C THR A 77 -4.94 6.91 -10.73
N PHE A 78 -4.03 6.74 -9.78
CA PHE A 78 -4.05 7.39 -8.48
C PHE A 78 -3.87 8.92 -8.62
N PRO A 79 -4.17 9.70 -7.57
CA PRO A 79 -4.01 11.16 -7.59
C PRO A 79 -2.57 11.62 -7.90
N ASP A 80 -1.57 10.82 -7.55
CA ASP A 80 -0.15 11.05 -7.85
C ASP A 80 0.25 10.65 -9.29
N GLY A 81 -0.67 10.05 -10.06
CA GLY A 81 -0.47 9.60 -11.43
C GLY A 81 -0.01 8.15 -11.58
N LEU A 82 0.22 7.41 -10.48
CA LEU A 82 0.55 5.99 -10.53
C LEU A 82 -0.63 5.19 -11.10
N ASN A 83 -0.36 4.14 -11.88
CA ASN A 83 -1.42 3.40 -12.57
C ASN A 83 -2.13 2.43 -11.62
N PHE A 84 -3.45 2.27 -11.75
CA PHE A 84 -4.23 1.34 -10.92
C PHE A 84 -3.82 -0.13 -11.09
N ALA A 85 -3.11 -0.49 -12.17
CA ALA A 85 -2.58 -1.84 -12.35
C ALA A 85 -1.65 -2.31 -11.21
N TYR A 86 -1.07 -1.39 -10.43
CA TYR A 86 -0.28 -1.72 -9.25
C TYR A 86 -1.11 -2.30 -8.09
N ALA A 87 -2.41 -1.98 -8.02
CA ALA A 87 -3.32 -2.51 -7.00
C ALA A 87 -3.87 -3.90 -7.32
N ASP A 88 -3.80 -4.33 -8.58
CA ASP A 88 -4.11 -5.69 -9.02
C ASP A 88 -2.91 -6.58 -8.68
N CYS A 89 -2.78 -6.98 -7.41
CA CYS A 89 -1.62 -7.64 -6.85
C CYS A 89 -1.41 -9.06 -7.40
N ASP A 90 -2.49 -9.79 -7.72
CA ASP A 90 -2.38 -11.09 -8.38
C ASP A 90 -2.23 -11.00 -9.91
N GLY A 91 -2.62 -9.87 -10.52
CA GLY A 91 -2.49 -9.60 -11.94
C GLY A 91 -3.64 -10.14 -12.78
N ASN A 92 -4.75 -10.54 -12.17
CA ASN A 92 -5.89 -11.15 -12.87
C ASN A 92 -6.74 -10.13 -13.64
N GLY A 93 -6.46 -8.82 -13.55
CA GLY A 93 -7.21 -7.75 -14.20
C GLY A 93 -8.33 -7.15 -13.33
N LYS A 94 -8.38 -7.45 -12.03
CA LYS A 94 -9.43 -6.96 -11.10
C LYS A 94 -8.88 -6.73 -9.70
N VAL A 95 -9.01 -5.50 -9.21
CA VAL A 95 -8.67 -5.15 -7.83
C VAL A 95 -9.80 -5.58 -6.90
N ASN A 96 -9.55 -6.58 -6.05
CA ASN A 96 -10.53 -7.13 -5.12
C ASN A 96 -9.86 -7.67 -3.83
N ALA A 97 -10.65 -8.28 -2.94
CA ALA A 97 -10.17 -8.75 -1.64
C ALA A 97 -9.07 -9.84 -1.72
N ALA A 98 -8.91 -10.54 -2.85
CA ALA A 98 -7.80 -11.47 -3.06
C ALA A 98 -6.45 -10.75 -3.08
N ASP A 99 -6.40 -9.52 -3.60
CA ASP A 99 -5.18 -8.70 -3.62
C ASP A 99 -4.75 -8.28 -2.21
N LEU A 100 -5.72 -8.02 -1.34
CA LEU A 100 -5.46 -7.70 0.07
C LEU A 100 -4.78 -8.86 0.81
N ASN A 101 -5.06 -10.10 0.44
CA ASN A 101 -4.35 -11.26 0.98
C ASN A 101 -2.89 -11.30 0.52
N ILE A 102 -2.60 -10.85 -0.70
CA ILE A 102 -1.23 -10.80 -1.21
C ILE A 102 -0.43 -9.70 -0.53
N ILE A 103 -1.04 -8.53 -0.27
CA ILE A 103 -0.43 -7.48 0.56
C ILE A 103 -0.07 -8.06 1.94
N ARG A 104 -0.94 -8.88 2.54
CA ARG A 104 -0.64 -9.55 3.82
C ARG A 104 0.49 -10.56 3.73
N ASP A 105 0.48 -11.41 2.70
CA ASP A 105 1.49 -12.46 2.52
C ASP A 105 2.89 -11.88 2.24
N ASN A 106 2.95 -10.71 1.60
CA ASN A 106 4.20 -10.04 1.25
C ASN A 106 4.54 -8.85 2.16
N TYR A 107 3.81 -8.66 3.26
CA TYR A 107 3.98 -7.52 4.18
C TYR A 107 5.43 -7.45 4.73
N TRP A 108 6.01 -6.25 4.80
CA TRP A 108 7.43 -5.94 5.09
C TRP A 108 8.47 -6.42 4.08
N LEU A 109 8.09 -7.09 2.99
CA LEU A 109 9.06 -7.42 1.95
C LEU A 109 9.45 -6.15 1.20
N THR A 110 10.75 -6.06 0.87
CA THR A 110 11.33 -4.91 0.18
C THR A 110 11.99 -5.32 -1.13
N HIS A 111 11.98 -4.43 -2.11
CA HIS A 111 12.74 -4.57 -3.35
C HIS A 111 13.34 -3.23 -3.79
N GLY A 112 14.38 -3.30 -4.62
CA GLY A 112 14.99 -2.11 -5.20
C GLY A 112 15.46 -1.10 -4.15
N LEU A 113 15.15 0.18 -4.40
CA LEU A 113 15.39 1.27 -3.47
C LEU A 113 14.07 1.62 -2.79
N VAL A 114 14.04 1.57 -1.46
CA VAL A 114 12.88 2.00 -0.67
C VAL A 114 12.86 3.53 -0.60
N SER A 115 11.80 4.14 -1.14
CA SER A 115 11.44 5.53 -0.85
C SER A 115 10.50 5.58 0.35
N PRO A 116 10.68 6.54 1.28
CA PRO A 116 9.75 6.69 2.40
C PRO A 116 8.33 6.97 1.93
N ASP A 117 7.34 6.45 2.66
CA ASP A 117 5.96 6.92 2.52
C ASP A 117 5.88 8.41 2.83
N ASP A 118 5.20 9.14 1.94
CA ASP A 118 4.91 10.55 2.14
C ASP A 118 3.50 10.70 2.71
N TYR A 119 3.38 11.47 3.78
CA TYR A 119 2.10 11.77 4.39
C TYR A 119 2.12 13.20 4.93
N PHE A 120 1.01 13.90 4.72
CA PHE A 120 0.80 15.21 5.30
C PHE A 120 0.52 15.04 6.80
N LEU A 121 1.34 15.70 7.62
CA LEU A 121 1.03 15.81 9.03
C LEU A 121 -0.19 16.71 9.21
N GLY A 122 -1.14 16.26 10.02
CA GLY A 122 -2.29 17.07 10.39
C GLY A 122 -1.85 18.32 11.17
N THR A 123 -2.62 19.40 11.03
CA THR A 123 -2.43 20.64 11.76
C THR A 123 -3.22 20.59 13.06
N VAL A 124 -2.52 20.83 14.17
CA VAL A 124 -3.14 20.88 15.50
C VAL A 124 -4.23 21.97 15.50
N GLU A 125 -5.41 21.64 16.03
CA GLU A 125 -6.63 22.49 16.06
C GLU A 125 -7.42 22.60 14.74
N GLU A 126 -6.87 22.16 13.60
CA GLU A 126 -7.59 22.16 12.31
C GLU A 126 -8.05 20.75 11.91
N ASP A 127 -7.18 19.75 12.07
CA ASP A 127 -7.45 18.38 11.70
C ASP A 127 -7.92 17.53 12.90
N PRO A 128 -8.82 16.55 12.69
CA PRO A 128 -9.25 15.64 13.74
C PRO A 128 -8.08 14.90 14.40
N VAL A 129 -8.06 14.86 15.73
CA VAL A 129 -7.02 14.18 16.49
C VAL A 129 -7.30 12.68 16.51
N LEU A 130 -6.31 11.86 16.15
CA LEU A 130 -6.32 10.42 16.43
C LEU A 130 -5.91 10.20 17.88
N LEU A 131 -6.80 9.61 18.67
CA LEU A 131 -6.58 9.33 20.09
C LEU A 131 -6.63 7.83 20.34
N LEU A 132 -5.64 7.33 21.07
CA LEU A 132 -5.63 6.00 21.65
C LEU A 132 -5.78 6.15 23.17
N GLN A 133 -6.80 5.51 23.74
CA GLN A 133 -7.10 5.60 25.16
C GLN A 133 -7.31 4.22 25.76
N ALA A 134 -6.43 3.83 26.69
CA ALA A 134 -6.63 2.64 27.51
C ALA A 134 -7.91 2.79 28.36
N THR A 135 -8.68 1.72 28.48
CA THR A 135 -9.89 1.68 29.30
C THR A 135 -9.58 1.62 30.79
N ASP A 136 -8.49 0.94 31.15
CA ASP A 136 -8.02 0.82 32.52
C ASP A 136 -6.69 1.56 32.73
N PRO A 137 -6.52 2.28 33.87
CA PRO A 137 -5.27 2.97 34.16
C PRO A 137 -4.14 2.01 34.54
N ILE A 138 -4.46 0.78 34.93
CA ILE A 138 -3.54 -0.29 35.32
C ILE A 138 -4.16 -1.63 34.91
N THR A 139 -3.47 -2.36 34.04
CA THR A 139 -3.81 -3.74 33.66
C THR A 139 -2.99 -4.71 34.50
N GLU A 140 -3.64 -5.65 35.19
CA GLU A 140 -2.96 -6.66 35.99
C GLU A 140 -2.29 -7.73 35.09
N PRO A 141 -1.17 -8.35 35.52
CA PRO A 141 -0.51 -9.40 34.74
C PRO A 141 -1.46 -10.55 34.37
N GLY A 142 -1.53 -10.86 33.07
CA GLY A 142 -2.38 -11.92 32.53
C GLY A 142 -3.83 -11.50 32.24
N ALA A 143 -4.20 -10.24 32.46
CA ALA A 143 -5.44 -9.66 31.96
C ALA A 143 -5.24 -9.07 30.55
N SER A 144 -6.33 -8.96 29.80
CA SER A 144 -6.39 -8.22 28.54
C SER A 144 -6.71 -6.75 28.81
N GLU A 145 -6.20 -5.86 27.96
CA GLU A 145 -6.53 -4.43 27.97
C GLU A 145 -7.31 -4.08 26.71
N GLU A 146 -8.31 -3.19 26.83
CA GLU A 146 -8.98 -2.59 25.69
C GLU A 146 -8.42 -1.17 25.48
N VAL A 147 -8.04 -0.85 24.24
CA VAL A 147 -7.59 0.48 23.86
C VAL A 147 -8.56 1.05 22.85
N LEU A 148 -9.27 2.10 23.25
CA LEU A 148 -10.21 2.80 22.40
C LEU A 148 -9.45 3.67 21.39
N LEU A 149 -9.76 3.48 20.11
CA LEU A 149 -9.31 4.35 19.03
C LEU A 149 -10.44 5.30 18.62
N SER A 150 -10.19 6.62 18.72
CA SER A 150 -11.13 7.64 18.25
C SER A 150 -10.45 8.64 17.33
N LEU A 151 -11.20 9.14 16.36
CA LEU A 151 -10.77 10.23 15.48
C LEU A 151 -11.68 11.43 15.72
N GLY A 152 -11.11 12.55 16.15
CA GLY A 152 -11.85 13.74 16.56
C GLY A 152 -12.51 13.61 17.94
N ALA A 153 -13.28 14.63 18.32
CA ALA A 153 -14.05 14.72 19.55
C ALA A 153 -15.56 14.49 19.29
N GLU A 154 -16.32 14.28 20.37
CA GLU A 154 -17.78 14.17 20.29
C GLU A 154 -18.39 15.44 19.67
N GLY A 155 -19.15 15.25 18.59
CA GLY A 155 -19.78 16.34 17.83
C GLY A 155 -18.97 16.84 16.63
N ASP A 156 -17.72 16.39 16.45
CA ASP A 156 -16.96 16.68 15.25
C ASP A 156 -17.61 16.02 14.03
N SER A 157 -17.69 16.78 12.94
CA SER A 157 -18.16 16.27 11.64
C SER A 157 -16.95 16.02 10.75
N ILE A 158 -16.51 14.77 10.69
CA ILE A 158 -15.41 14.37 9.81
C ILE A 158 -15.98 14.13 8.41
N ASN A 159 -15.68 15.04 7.49
CA ASN A 159 -16.12 14.97 6.10
C ASN A 159 -14.95 14.56 5.21
N ASN A 160 -15.24 13.91 4.08
CA ASN A 160 -14.24 13.49 3.09
C ASN A 160 -13.13 12.58 3.66
N PHE A 161 -13.48 11.75 4.64
CA PHE A 161 -12.57 10.76 5.19
C PHE A 161 -12.65 9.47 4.38
N PHE A 162 -11.50 9.01 3.87
CA PHE A 162 -11.42 7.79 3.08
C PHE A 162 -10.95 6.59 3.92
N GLY A 163 -9.92 6.80 4.75
CA GLY A 163 -9.32 5.75 5.56
C GLY A 163 -8.14 6.29 6.37
N ILE A 164 -7.63 5.46 7.28
CA ILE A 164 -6.44 5.73 8.07
C ILE A 164 -5.59 4.48 8.13
N ALA A 165 -4.27 4.67 8.13
CA ALA A 165 -3.28 3.64 8.42
C ALA A 165 -2.35 4.19 9.50
N PHE A 166 -2.06 3.36 10.50
CA PHE A 166 -1.12 3.68 11.58
C PHE A 166 -0.45 2.39 12.04
N ALA A 167 0.61 2.54 12.84
CA ALA A 167 1.27 1.43 13.49
C ALA A 167 1.36 1.72 14.99
N VAL A 168 1.14 0.71 15.81
CA VAL A 168 1.28 0.76 17.27
C VAL A 168 2.52 -0.02 17.65
N LYS A 169 3.36 0.59 18.49
CA LYS A 169 4.51 -0.09 19.08
C LYS A 169 4.20 -0.42 20.52
N PHE A 170 4.49 -1.66 20.92
CA PHE A 170 4.28 -2.14 22.27
C PHE A 170 5.52 -2.85 22.79
N ASP A 171 5.60 -2.96 24.12
CA ASP A 171 6.71 -3.62 24.79
C ASP A 171 6.41 -5.13 24.93
N THR A 172 7.17 -5.94 24.21
CA THR A 172 7.01 -7.40 24.15
C THR A 172 7.31 -8.10 25.49
N ASP A 173 7.98 -7.42 26.43
CA ASP A 173 8.19 -7.97 27.78
C ASP A 173 6.93 -7.86 28.64
N ASN A 174 6.05 -6.90 28.34
CA ASN A 174 4.85 -6.60 29.12
C ASN A 174 3.56 -7.07 28.42
N ILE A 175 3.53 -7.02 27.09
CA ILE A 175 2.42 -7.47 26.26
C ILE A 175 2.90 -8.67 25.47
N GLN A 176 2.32 -9.84 25.74
CA GLN A 176 2.69 -11.10 25.12
C GLN A 176 1.48 -11.79 24.53
N ASP A 177 1.69 -12.52 23.45
CA ASP A 177 0.72 -13.52 23.03
C ASP A 177 0.60 -14.61 24.12
N SER A 178 -0.59 -15.18 24.26
CA SER A 178 -0.89 -16.25 25.18
C SER A 178 -0.01 -17.42 24.78
N PRO A 179 0.72 -18.06 25.71
CA PRO A 179 1.62 -19.15 25.36
C PRO A 179 0.83 -20.28 24.64
N GLY A 180 0.93 -20.37 23.31
CA GLY A 180 0.15 -21.36 22.55
C GLY A 180 -0.18 -21.03 21.09
N GLY A 181 -0.01 -19.79 20.61
CA GLY A 181 0.02 -19.45 19.19
C GLY A 181 -1.24 -19.75 18.37
N SER A 182 -2.43 -19.77 18.99
CA SER A 182 -3.69 -20.04 18.29
C SER A 182 -4.75 -18.95 18.45
N ASN A 183 -4.53 -17.93 19.28
CA ASN A 183 -5.44 -16.80 19.44
C ASN A 183 -4.68 -15.52 19.11
N GLN A 184 -5.14 -14.77 18.11
CA GLN A 184 -4.70 -13.40 17.86
C GLN A 184 -5.07 -12.57 19.11
N ASN A 185 -4.09 -12.14 19.92
CA ASN A 185 -4.37 -11.34 21.13
C ASN A 185 -4.50 -9.84 20.86
N PHE A 186 -4.12 -9.40 19.68
CA PHE A 186 -4.58 -8.14 19.14
C PHE A 186 -5.77 -8.41 18.24
N SER A 187 -6.93 -7.88 18.63
CA SER A 187 -8.09 -7.76 17.76
C SER A 187 -8.40 -6.29 17.58
N PHE A 188 -8.87 -5.95 16.38
CA PHE A 188 -9.52 -4.68 16.14
C PHE A 188 -11.02 -4.98 16.05
N GLU A 189 -11.83 -4.22 16.79
CA GLU A 189 -13.27 -4.37 16.76
C GLU A 189 -13.91 -3.00 16.55
N PHE A 190 -14.79 -2.90 15.56
CA PHE A 190 -15.60 -1.71 15.38
C PHE A 190 -16.63 -1.62 16.50
N THR A 191 -16.70 -0.48 17.17
CA THR A 191 -17.79 -0.24 18.11
C THR A 191 -19.11 -0.05 17.33
N PRO A 192 -20.24 -0.56 17.85
CA PRO A 192 -21.54 -0.33 17.23
C PRO A 192 -21.82 1.17 17.07
N ASP A 193 -22.41 1.55 15.93
CA ASP A 193 -22.68 2.96 15.58
C ASP A 193 -21.43 3.85 15.52
N SER A 194 -20.23 3.26 15.37
CA SER A 194 -18.99 4.01 15.20
C SER A 194 -18.99 4.81 13.88
N TRP A 195 -18.08 5.79 13.83
CA TRP A 195 -17.81 6.57 12.63
C TRP A 195 -17.31 5.70 11.46
N VAL A 196 -16.73 4.53 11.74
CA VAL A 196 -16.26 3.59 10.72
C VAL A 196 -17.39 2.69 10.22
N ASP A 197 -18.26 2.24 11.13
CA ASP A 197 -19.37 1.30 10.85
C ASP A 197 -20.71 2.00 10.54
N GLY A 198 -20.65 3.28 10.16
CA GLY A 198 -21.79 4.19 10.03
C GLY A 198 -23.05 3.57 9.40
N GLN A 199 -24.14 3.52 10.20
CA GLN A 199 -25.51 3.12 9.81
C GLN A 199 -25.65 1.77 9.09
N GLY A 200 -24.71 0.85 9.33
CA GLY A 200 -24.73 -0.51 8.82
C GLY A 200 -24.40 -0.59 7.33
N SER A 201 -23.13 -0.83 7.01
CA SER A 201 -22.79 -1.40 5.71
C SER A 201 -21.41 -2.07 5.75
N GLN A 202 -21.32 -3.18 5.03
CA GLN A 202 -20.16 -4.06 4.84
C GLN A 202 -19.00 -3.37 4.06
N MET A 203 -18.84 -2.06 4.20
CA MET A 203 -17.95 -1.22 3.39
C MET A 203 -16.67 -0.84 4.12
N ALA A 204 -16.67 -0.85 5.46
CA ALA A 204 -15.45 -0.72 6.23
C ALA A 204 -14.62 -2.00 6.10
N GLN A 205 -13.34 -1.84 5.76
CA GLN A 205 -12.38 -2.94 5.75
C GLN A 205 -11.28 -2.63 6.74
N GLU A 206 -11.00 -3.62 7.58
CA GLU A 206 -9.84 -3.62 8.45
C GLU A 206 -8.72 -4.45 7.81
N PHE A 207 -7.50 -3.96 7.99
CA PHE A 207 -6.30 -4.71 7.73
C PHE A 207 -5.41 -4.60 8.95
N PHE A 208 -4.96 -5.75 9.44
CA PHE A 208 -4.13 -5.84 10.63
C PHE A 208 -2.98 -6.80 10.37
N HIS A 209 -1.78 -6.42 10.78
CA HIS A 209 -0.58 -7.25 10.72
C HIS A 209 0.22 -7.08 12.00
N LEU A 210 0.50 -8.20 12.67
CA LEU A 210 1.20 -8.23 13.95
C LEU A 210 2.57 -8.89 13.78
N ASP A 211 3.60 -8.22 14.29
CA ASP A 211 4.93 -8.77 14.50
C ASP A 211 5.26 -8.75 16.00
N ASP A 212 4.95 -9.85 16.67
CA ASP A 212 5.23 -10.06 18.10
C ASP A 212 6.72 -10.03 18.44
N ALA A 213 7.61 -10.32 17.47
CA ALA A 213 9.03 -10.32 17.72
C ALA A 213 9.60 -8.90 17.81
N THR A 214 8.98 -7.95 17.10
CA THR A 214 9.38 -6.55 17.10
C THR A 214 8.45 -5.64 17.91
N GLY A 215 7.32 -6.17 18.39
CA GLY A 215 6.33 -5.42 19.15
C GLY A 215 5.64 -4.36 18.29
N VAL A 216 5.34 -4.68 17.03
CA VAL A 216 4.69 -3.78 16.08
C VAL A 216 3.38 -4.39 15.60
N ALA A 217 2.32 -3.60 15.65
CA ALA A 217 0.98 -3.92 15.21
C ALA A 217 0.45 -2.82 14.26
#